data_AF-A0A2S9FWK3-F1
#
_entry.id   AF-A0A2S9FWK3-F1
#
_cell.length_a   1.000
_cell.length_b   1.000
_cell.length_c   1.000
_cell.angle_alpha   90.00
_cell.angle_beta   90.00
_cell.angle_gamma   90.00
#
_symmetry.space_group_name_H-M   'P 1'
#
loop_
_entity.id
_entity.type
_entity.pdbx_description
1 polymer ?
#
loop_
_entity_poly.entity_id
_entity_poly.type
_entity_poly.pdbx_seq_one_letter_code
_entity_poly.pdbx_strand_id
1 'polypeptide(L)'
;GGIDPELPVTGYADLVRAVKARVPSMHVHAFSPMEIANGVTKGGMSIREWLTSLREAGLNTIPGTAAEILDDEVRWVLTKGKLPT
;
A
#
# COMPACT_ATOMS: atom_id res chain seq x y z
N GLY A 1 -0.88 -2.54 7.79
CA GLY A 1 -1.66 -2.03 8.92
C GLY A 1 -3.14 -2.23 8.62
N GLY A 2 -4.02 -1.58 9.38
CA GLY A 2 -5.44 -1.49 9.00
C GLY A 2 -5.65 -0.44 7.92
N ILE A 3 -6.70 -0.59 7.11
CA ILE A 3 -7.13 0.42 6.14
C ILE A 3 -8.12 1.34 6.86
N ASP A 4 -7.74 2.61 7.03
CA ASP A 4 -8.61 3.63 7.62
C ASP A 4 -9.47 4.30 6.51
N PRO A 5 -10.81 4.21 6.59
CA PRO A 5 -11.72 4.85 5.63
C PRO A 5 -11.59 6.38 5.59
N GLU A 6 -11.19 7.02 6.69
CA GLU A 6 -11.10 8.48 6.80
C GLU A 6 -9.74 9.02 6.34
N LEU A 7 -8.75 8.15 6.11
CA LEU A 7 -7.42 8.55 5.68
C LEU A 7 -7.48 9.31 4.35
N PRO A 8 -6.99 10.56 4.25
CA PRO A 8 -6.96 11.29 2.99
C PRO A 8 -6.25 10.51 1.89
N VAL A 9 -6.52 10.82 0.63
CA VAL A 9 -5.90 10.12 -0.50
C VAL A 9 -4.38 10.22 -0.50
N THR A 10 -3.85 11.30 0.08
CA THR A 10 -2.43 11.55 0.27
C THR A 10 -1.86 10.91 1.53
N GLY A 11 -2.69 10.37 2.43
CA GLY A 11 -2.31 10.01 3.79
C GLY A 11 -1.17 9.01 3.86
N TYR A 12 -1.11 8.05 2.94
CA TYR A 12 0.02 7.11 2.84
C TYR A 12 1.32 7.83 2.46
N ALA A 13 1.28 8.74 1.48
CA ALA A 13 2.44 9.55 1.09
C ALA A 13 2.86 10.51 2.22
N ASP A 14 1.89 11.09 2.93
CA ASP A 14 2.13 12.01 4.05
C ASP A 14 2.80 11.29 5.23
N LEU A 15 2.41 10.05 5.51
CA LEU A 15 3.07 9.17 6.46
C LEU A 15 4.56 8.97 6.10
N VAL A 16 4.85 8.66 4.83
CA VAL A 16 6.24 8.49 4.37
C VAL A 16 7.02 9.80 4.51
N ARG A 17 6.44 10.93 4.06
CA ARG A 17 7.07 12.26 4.18
C ARG A 17 7.34 12.63 5.62
N ALA A 18 6.42 12.36 6.54
CA ALA A 18 6.58 12.64 7.96
C ALA A 18 7.74 11.83 8.56
N VAL A 19 7.85 10.54 8.22
CA VAL A 19 8.98 9.69 8.66
C VAL A 19 10.30 10.24 8.11
N LYS A 20 10.37 10.56 6.81
CA LYS A 20 11.58 11.10 6.18
C LYS A 20 11.96 12.49 6.69
N ALA A 21 10.98 13.35 6.99
CA ALA A 21 11.24 14.65 7.58
C ALA A 21 11.85 14.53 8.98
N ARG A 22 11.38 13.56 9.78
CA ARG A 22 11.89 13.35 11.14
C ARG A 22 13.22 12.61 11.18
N VAL A 23 13.39 11.60 10.32
CA VAL A 23 14.58 10.74 10.24
C VAL A 23 14.92 10.51 8.75
N PRO A 24 15.66 11.43 8.10
CA PRO A 24 15.92 11.36 6.66
C PRO A 24 16.59 10.07 6.18
N SER A 25 17.43 9.46 7.03
CA SER A 25 18.17 8.23 6.73
C SER A 25 17.35 6.95 6.93
N MET A 26 16.14 7.01 7.51
CA MET A 26 15.33 5.83 7.80
C MET A 26 14.93 5.13 6.51
N HIS A 27 15.19 3.83 6.39
CA HIS A 27 14.65 3.03 5.29
C HIS A 27 13.16 2.76 5.52
N VAL A 28 12.30 3.21 4.62
CA VAL A 28 10.85 3.02 4.74
C VAL A 28 10.45 1.77 3.94
N HIS A 29 10.19 0.68 4.66
CA HIS A 29 9.62 -0.56 4.14
C HIS A 29 8.17 -0.68 4.59
N ALA A 30 7.22 -0.40 3.70
CA ALA A 30 5.83 -0.23 4.11
C ALA A 30 4.81 -0.59 3.00
N PHE A 31 3.56 -0.73 3.44
CA PHE A 31 2.34 -0.96 2.67
C PHE A 31 2.20 -2.35 2.06
N SER A 32 1.19 -3.08 2.55
CA SER A 32 0.76 -4.36 2.00
C SER A 32 0.06 -4.19 0.63
N PRO A 33 -0.03 -5.25 -0.17
CA PRO A 33 -0.88 -5.30 -1.37
C PRO A 33 -2.30 -4.75 -1.18
N MET A 34 -2.94 -5.02 -0.05
CA MET A 34 -4.29 -4.50 0.26
C MET A 34 -4.30 -2.98 0.45
N GLU A 35 -3.33 -2.44 1.17
CA GLU A 35 -3.19 -0.98 1.37
C GLU A 35 -2.88 -0.28 0.05
N ILE A 36 -2.07 -0.90 -0.81
CA ILE A 36 -1.80 -0.41 -2.17
C ILE A 36 -3.08 -0.41 -3.01
N ALA A 37 -3.81 -1.53 -3.06
CA ALA A 37 -5.05 -1.64 -3.82
C ALA A 37 -6.09 -0.59 -3.37
N ASN A 38 -6.28 -0.44 -2.05
CA ASN A 38 -7.17 0.56 -1.50
C ASN A 38 -6.71 1.99 -1.83
N GLY A 39 -5.42 2.29 -1.70
CA GLY A 39 -4.87 3.61 -2.02
C GLY A 39 -5.06 3.98 -3.50
N VAL A 40 -4.84 3.02 -4.40
CA VAL A 40 -5.05 3.16 -5.84
C VAL A 40 -6.52 3.42 -6.17
N THR A 41 -7.44 2.60 -5.63
CA THR A 41 -8.89 2.78 -5.83
C THR A 41 -9.38 4.12 -5.29
N LYS A 42 -8.95 4.53 -4.09
CA LYS A 42 -9.34 5.81 -3.49
C LYS A 42 -8.77 7.00 -4.25
N GLY A 43 -7.59 6.85 -4.85
CA GLY A 43 -6.90 7.86 -5.66
C GLY A 43 -7.44 8.04 -7.07
N GLY A 44 -8.17 7.07 -7.62
CA GLY A 44 -8.52 7.08 -9.04
C GLY A 44 -7.29 7.09 -9.96
N MET A 45 -6.13 6.62 -9.45
CA MET A 45 -4.84 6.59 -10.16
C MET A 45 -4.56 5.17 -10.65
N SER A 46 -3.65 5.01 -11.59
CA SER A 46 -3.07 3.69 -11.86
C SER A 46 -2.15 3.25 -10.72
N ILE A 47 -1.95 1.93 -10.57
CA ILE A 47 -0.98 1.36 -9.61
C ILE A 47 0.40 1.98 -9.82
N ARG A 48 0.81 2.16 -11.08
CA ARG A 48 2.11 2.74 -11.44
C ARG A 48 2.26 4.17 -10.93
N GLU A 49 1.29 5.03 -11.20
CA GLU A 49 1.32 6.44 -10.77
C GLU A 49 1.35 6.53 -9.25
N TRP A 50 0.50 5.74 -8.58
CA TRP A 50 0.42 5.73 -7.13
C TRP A 50 1.74 5.27 -6.49
N LEU A 51 2.33 4.16 -6.95
CA LEU A 51 3.63 3.69 -6.46
C LEU A 51 4.76 4.67 -6.76
N THR A 52 4.70 5.37 -7.90
CA THR A 52 5.67 6.41 -8.25
C THR A 52 5.58 7.56 -7.26
N SER A 53 4.37 8.02 -6.92
CA SER A 53 4.17 9.08 -5.94
C SER A 53 4.69 8.71 -4.54
N LEU A 54 4.55 7.45 -4.11
CA LEU A 54 5.09 6.99 -2.85
C LEU A 54 6.61 6.91 -2.86
N ARG A 55 7.20 6.46 -3.97
CA ARG A 55 8.66 6.47 -4.15
C ARG A 55 9.19 7.89 -4.07
N GLU A 56 8.53 8.86 -4.70
CA GLU A 56 8.87 10.29 -4.64
C GLU A 56 8.71 10.86 -3.22
N ALA A 57 7.70 10.41 -2.47
CA ALA A 57 7.55 10.73 -1.05
C ALA A 57 8.66 10.14 -0.15
N GLY A 58 9.40 9.14 -0.66
CA GLY A 58 10.55 8.54 0.00
C GLY A 58 10.38 7.07 0.40
N LEU A 59 9.35 6.37 -0.11
CA LEU A 59 9.18 4.93 0.12
C LEU A 59 10.34 4.18 -0.55
N ASN A 60 11.01 3.31 0.20
CA ASN A 60 12.17 2.59 -0.32
C ASN A 60 11.80 1.22 -0.87
N THR A 61 10.99 0.45 -0.14
CA THR A 61 10.60 -0.91 -0.53
C THR A 61 9.20 -1.24 -0.02
N ILE A 62 8.57 -2.24 -0.63
CA ILE A 62 7.27 -2.78 -0.21
C ILE A 62 7.43 -4.20 0.34
N PRO A 63 6.69 -4.58 1.39
CA PRO A 63 6.59 -5.96 1.84
C PRO A 63 6.06 -6.89 0.73
N GLY A 64 6.70 -8.05 0.56
CA GLY A 64 6.24 -9.09 -0.38
C GLY A 64 5.16 -10.01 0.18
N THR A 65 4.81 -9.86 1.46
CA THR A 65 3.79 -10.66 2.14
C THR A 65 2.37 -10.18 1.77
N ALA A 66 1.38 -11.06 1.87
CA ALA A 66 -0.05 -10.84 1.53
C ALA A 66 -0.46 -11.00 0.06
N ALA A 67 0.40 -11.58 -0.79
CA ALA A 67 -0.10 -12.35 -1.95
C ALA A 67 -0.90 -13.59 -1.49
N GLU A 68 -0.73 -14.00 -0.22
CA GLU A 68 -1.31 -15.15 0.47
C GLU A 68 -1.20 -16.44 -0.35
N ILE A 69 -2.10 -16.65 -1.33
CA ILE A 69 -2.16 -17.83 -2.18
C ILE A 69 -2.37 -17.39 -3.63
N LEU A 70 -1.50 -17.85 -4.54
CA LEU A 70 -1.55 -17.49 -5.97
C LEU A 70 -2.54 -18.35 -6.77
N ASP A 71 -3.12 -19.36 -6.13
CA ASP A 71 -4.22 -20.15 -6.68
C ASP A 71 -5.55 -19.45 -6.36
N ASP A 72 -6.30 -19.07 -7.39
CA ASP A 72 -7.52 -18.29 -7.26
C ASP A 72 -8.62 -19.03 -6.49
N GLU A 73 -8.75 -20.35 -6.67
CA GLU A 73 -9.77 -21.15 -5.99
C GLU A 73 -9.46 -21.27 -4.50
N VAL A 74 -8.21 -21.61 -4.18
CA VAL A 74 -7.77 -21.77 -2.79
C VAL A 74 -7.80 -20.40 -2.08
N ARG A 75 -7.40 -19.32 -2.76
CA ARG A 75 -7.51 -17.95 -2.26
C ARG A 75 -8.98 -17.59 -1.99
N TRP A 76 -9.89 -17.88 -2.91
CA TRP A 76 -11.32 -17.64 -2.71
C TRP A 76 -11.90 -18.34 -1.47
N VAL A 77 -11.48 -19.58 -1.22
CA VAL A 77 -11.94 -20.35 -0.05
C VAL A 77 -11.41 -19.75 1.26
N LEU A 78 -10.13 -19.36 1.29
CA LEU A 78 -9.43 -19.01 2.52
C LEU A 78 -9.40 -17.51 2.85
N THR A 79 -9.60 -16.64 1.86
CA THR A 79 -9.29 -15.20 1.98
C THR A 79 -10.46 -14.29 1.57
N LYS A 80 -11.70 -14.79 1.65
CA LYS A 80 -12.92 -14.04 1.27
C LYS A 80 -12.87 -12.58 1.76
N GLY A 81 -12.89 -11.63 0.81
CA GLY A 81 -12.97 -10.19 1.07
C GLY A 81 -11.64 -9.44 1.22
N LYS A 82 -10.47 -10.09 1.05
CA LYS A 82 -9.17 -9.43 1.23
C LYS A 82 -8.58 -8.78 -0.03
N LEU A 83 -8.67 -9.41 -1.21
CA LEU A 83 -8.23 -8.81 -2.48
C LEU A 83 -9.20 -9.26 -3.60
N PRO A 84 -9.95 -8.34 -4.24
CA PRO A 84 -10.75 -8.70 -5.40
C PRO A 84 -9.83 -8.90 -6.63
N THR A 85 -10.16 -9.90 -7.45
CA THR A 85 -9.63 -10.08 -8.82
C THR A 85 -10.32 -9.13 -9.78
#